data_AF-A0A094YIB4-F1
#
_entry.id   AF-A0A094YIB4-F1
#
_cell.length_a   1.000
_cell.length_b   1.000
_cell.length_c   1.000
_cell.angle_alpha   90.00
_cell.angle_beta   90.00
_cell.angle_gamma   90.00
#
_symmetry.space_group_name_H-M   'P 1'
#
loop_
_entity.id
_entity.type
_entity.pdbx_description
1 polymer ?
#
loop_
_entity_poly.entity_id
_entity_poly.type
_entity_poly.pdbx_seq_one_letter_code
_entity_poly.pdbx_strand_id
1 'polypeptide(L)' 'MPFIAANGILILIPSALFLAARAQAGLFDASFYGVQALELLAGAMNITLIGLNFRDGLKLTQWRRKNEFPRVLWRRKDP' A
#
# COMPACT_ATOMS: atom_id res chain seq x y z
N MET A 1 -4.17 6.82 -5.86
CA MET A 1 -4.37 6.83 -4.40
C MET A 1 -3.48 7.90 -3.73
N PRO A 2 -3.77 9.20 -3.91
CA PRO A 2 -2.94 10.29 -3.37
C PRO A 2 -2.83 10.26 -1.83
N PHE A 3 -3.84 9.72 -1.15
CA PHE A 3 -3.88 9.62 0.31
C PHE A 3 -2.77 8.73 0.92
N ILE A 4 -2.34 7.67 0.24
CA ILE A 4 -1.25 6.78 0.71
C ILE A 4 0.08 7.55 0.72
N ALA A 5 0.35 8.26 -0.38
CA ALA A 5 1.54 9.10 -0.51
C ALA A 5 1.50 10.28 0.46
N ALA A 6 0.32 10.91 0.64
CA ALA A 6 0.13 12.00 1.60
C ALA A 6 0.37 11.54 3.05
N ASN A 7 -0.17 10.39 3.48
CA ASN A 7 0.11 9.83 4.80
C ASN A 7 1.60 9.49 4.97
N GLY A 8 2.24 8.96 3.93
CA GLY A 8 3.68 8.69 3.95
C GLY A 8 4.51 9.95 4.16
N ILE A 9 4.23 11.01 3.40
CA ILE A 9 5.01 12.25 3.42
C ILE A 9 4.71 13.08 4.68
N LEU A 10 3.44 13.19 5.06
CA LEU A 10 2.99 14.09 6.12
C LEU A 10 3.07 13.48 7.51
N ILE A 11 3.04 12.15 7.63
CA ILE A 11 3.04 11.45 8.92
C ILE A 11 4.29 10.58 9.08
N LEU A 12 4.53 9.64 8.16
CA LEU A 12 5.61 8.65 8.35
C LEU A 12 7.01 9.28 8.29
N ILE A 13 7.30 10.14 7.31
CA ILE A 13 8.62 10.79 7.19
C ILE A 13 8.97 11.64 8.42
N PRO A 14 8.14 12.61 8.86
CA PRO A 14 8.48 13.43 10.02
C PRO A 14 8.53 12.61 11.31
N SER A 15 7.66 11.61 11.46
CA SER A 15 7.67 10.70 12.61
C SER A 15 8.97 9.89 12.69
N ALA A 16 9.42 9.33 11.55
CA ALA A 16 10.66 8.56 11.47
C ALA A 16 11.89 9.41 11.80
N LEU A 17 11.94 10.66 11.32
CA LEU A 17 13.02 11.59 11.63
C LEU A 17 13.03 11.95 13.13
N PHE A 18 11.86 12.19 13.73
CA PHE A 18 11.74 12.46 15.16
C PHE A 18 12.20 11.27 16.01
N LEU A 19 11.72 10.06 15.68
CA LEU A 19 12.10 8.83 16.38
C LEU A 19 13.60 8.54 16.23
N ALA A 20 14.17 8.71 15.04
CA ALA A 20 15.59 8.53 14.81
C ALA A 20 16.45 9.48 15.64
N ALA A 21 16.09 10.78 15.67
CA ALA A 21 16.81 11.78 16.47
C ALA A 21 16.73 11.47 17.98
N ARG A 22 15.56 11.05 18.48
CA ARG A 22 15.37 10.68 19.88
C ARG A 22 16.10 9.39 20.26
N ALA A 23 16.06 8.37 19.40
CA ALA A 23 16.77 7.12 19.60
C ALA A 23 18.30 7.32 19.61
N GLN A 24 18.82 8.17 18.73
CA GLN A 24 20.26 8.53 18.72
C GLN A 24 20.69 9.25 20.00
N ALA A 25 19.80 10.05 20.58
CA ALA A 25 20.04 10.69 21.88
C ALA A 25 19.81 9.75 23.08
N GLY A 26 19.39 8.49 22.86
CA GLY A 26 19.04 7.54 23.91
C GLY A 26 17.78 7.91 24.69
N LEU A 27 16.93 8.79 24.14
CA LEU A 27 15.73 9.33 24.80
C LEU A 27 14.48 8.54 24.39
N PHE A 28 14.15 7.54 25.22
CA PHE A 28 12.96 6.69 25.06
C PHE A 28 11.85 7.10 26.02
N ASP A 29 11.40 8.34 25.90
CA ASP A 29 10.39 8.91 26.79
C ASP A 29 8.95 8.63 26.31
N ALA A 30 7.94 9.01 27.09
CA ALA A 30 6.54 8.86 26.71
C ALA A 30 6.19 9.44 25.32
N SER A 31 6.84 10.54 24.92
CA SER A 31 6.68 11.12 23.59
C SER A 31 7.22 10.22 22.47
N PHE A 32 8.35 9.55 22.70
CA PHE A 32 8.91 8.56 21.78
C PHE A 32 7.92 7.42 21.56
N TYR A 33 7.41 6.82 22.64
CA TYR A 33 6.45 5.72 22.54
C TYR A 33 5.13 6.14 21.90
N GLY A 34 4.64 7.35 22.19
CA GLY A 34 3.43 7.89 21.56
C GLY A 34 3.59 8.06 20.05
N VAL A 35 4.69 8.65 19.61
CA VAL A 35 4.99 8.85 18.19
C VAL A 35 5.28 7.52 17.49
N GLN A 36 5.97 6.58 18.15
CA GLN A 36 6.21 5.23 17.63
C GLN A 36 4.91 4.46 17.39
N ALA A 37 3.94 4.54 18.31
CA ALA A 37 2.64 3.91 18.14
C ALA A 37 1.89 4.50 16.94
N LEU A 38 1.91 5.82 16.77
CA LEU A 38 1.32 6.50 15.62
C LEU A 38 1.99 6.10 14.30
N GLU A 39 3.31 6.02 14.26
CA GLU A 39 4.07 5.57 13.09
C GLU A 39 3.68 4.15 12.67
N LEU A 40 3.57 3.23 13.64
CA LEU A 40 3.17 1.84 13.37
C LEU A 40 1.74 1.75 12.84
N LEU A 41 0.81 2.51 13.40
CA LEU A 41 -0.58 2.56 12.91
C LEU A 41 -0.65 3.12 11.49
N ALA A 42 0.04 4.23 11.22
CA ALA A 42 0.10 4.82 9.89
C ALA A 42 0.76 3.88 8.87
N GLY A 43 1.82 3.17 9.26
CA GLY A 43 2.49 2.16 8.45
C GLY A 43 1.57 0.98 8.14
N ALA A 44 0.86 0.47 9.14
CA ALA A 44 -0.11 -0.61 8.99
C ALA A 44 -1.22 -0.23 8.00
N MET A 45 -1.80 0.97 8.13
CA MET A 45 -2.80 1.48 7.19
C MET A 45 -2.29 1.53 5.76
N ASN A 46 -1.06 2.01 5.54
CA ASN A 46 -0.45 2.05 4.21
C ASN A 46 -0.26 0.65 3.61
N ILE A 47 0.22 -0.32 4.40
CA ILE A 47 0.38 -1.71 3.96
C ILE A 47 -0.98 -2.33 3.60
N THR A 48 -2.00 -2.13 4.43
CA THR A 48 -3.36 -2.62 4.16
C THR A 48 -3.91 -2.05 2.85
N LEU A 49 -3.75 -0.74 2.62
CA LEU A 49 -4.23 -0.11 1.40
C LEU A 49 -3.50 -0.61 0.15
N ILE A 50 -2.18 -0.78 0.23
CA ILE A 50 -1.39 -1.36 -0.87
C ILE A 50 -1.85 -2.80 -1.14
N GLY A 51 -2.06 -3.61 -0.10
CA GLY A 51 -2.55 -4.98 -0.22
C GLY A 51 -3.95 -5.08 -0.85
N LEU A 52 -4.87 -4.19 -0.49
CA LEU A 52 -6.20 -4.11 -1.09
C LEU A 52 -6.13 -3.72 -2.58
N ASN A 53 -5.36 -2.68 -2.91
CA ASN A 53 -5.14 -2.28 -4.30
C ASN A 53 -4.53 -3.41 -5.13
N PHE A 54 -3.57 -4.15 -4.56
CA PHE A 54 -2.94 -5.28 -5.22
C PHE A 54 -3.94 -6.43 -5.46
N ARG A 55 -4.75 -6.78 -4.45
CA ARG A 55 -5.80 -7.81 -4.55
C ARG A 55 -6.82 -7.47 -5.63
N ASP A 56 -7.23 -6.20 -5.73
CA ASP A 56 -8.17 -5.76 -6.74
C ASP A 56 -7.56 -5.80 -8.15
N GLY A 57 -6.27 -5.44 -8.30
CA GLY A 57 -5.52 -5.64 -9.54
C GLY A 57 -5.44 -7.10 -10.00
N LEU A 58 -5.25 -8.03 -9.07
CA LEU A 58 -5.26 -9.47 -9.36
C LEU A 58 -6.66 -9.95 -9.83
N LYS A 59 -7.74 -9.51 -9.17
CA LYS A 59 -9.12 -9.84 -9.58
C LYS A 59 -9.44 -9.34 -10.98
N LEU A 60 -9.04 -8.11 -11.32
CA LEU A 60 -9.23 -7.54 -12.66
C LEU A 60 -8.47 -8.34 -13.73
N THR A 61 -7.26 -8.78 -13.42
CA THR A 61 -6.44 -9.59 -14.34
C THR A 61 -7.03 -10.98 -14.57
N GLN A 62 -7.60 -11.60 -13.53
CA GLN A 62 -8.32 -12.87 -13.65
C GLN A 62 -9.58 -12.74 -14.52
N TRP A 63 -10.36 -11.67 -14.35
CA TRP A 63 -11.54 -11.40 -15.18
C TRP A 63 -11.18 -11.21 -16.66
N ARG A 64 -10.11 -10.45 -16.94
CA ARG A 64 -9.66 -10.19 -18.33
C ARG A 64 -9.22 -11.48 -19.05
N ARG A 65 -8.47 -12.37 -18.38
CA ARG A 65 -8.10 -13.68 -18.95
C ARG A 65 -9.30 -14.57 -19.26
N LYS A 66 -10.34 -14.53 -18.43
CA LYS A 66 -11.55 -15.35 -18.63
C LYS A 66 -12.35 -14.91 -19.87
N ASN A 67 -12.33 -13.61 -20.18
CA ASN A 67 -13.06 -13.04 -21.32
C ASN A 67 -12.26 -12.99 -22.63
N GLU A 68 -10.94 -13.25 -22.60
CA GLU A 68 -10.08 -13.35 -23.80
C GLU A 68 -10.00 -14.77 -24.39
N PHE A 69 -10.57 -15.80 -23.74
CA PHE A 69 -10.82 -17.11 -24.36
C PHE A 69 -11.95 -17.02 -25.41
N PRO A 70 -11.79 -17.64 -26.59
CA PRO A 70 -11.17 -17.00 -27.73
C PRO A 70 -12.21 -16.49 -28.74
N ARG A 71 -12.20 -15.17 -29.00
CA ARG A 71 -12.85 -14.58 -30.19
C ARG A 71 -12.21 -15.02 -31.52
N VAL A 72 -11.15 -15.81 -31.48
CA VAL A 72 -10.42 -16.36 -32.64
C VAL A 72 -11.02 -17.68 -33.16
N LEU A 73 -11.86 -18.38 -32.39
CA LEU A 73 -12.48 -19.64 -32.84
C LEU A 73 -13.70 -19.45 -33.77
N TRP A 74 -14.15 -18.21 -34.02
CA TRP A 74 -15.31 -17.92 -34.87
C TRP A 74 -14.97 -17.54 -36.32
N ARG A 75 -13.68 -17.47 -36.70
CA ARG A 75 -13.25 -17.08 -38.07
C ARG A 75 -12.67 -18.27 -38.85
N ARG A 76 -13.31 -19.43 -38.79
CA ARG A 76 -12.91 -20.63 -39.55
C ARG A 76 -14.08 -21.52 -39.93
N LYS A 77 -15.26 -20.94 -40.18
CA LYS A 77 -16.41 -21.69 -40.68
C LYS A 77 -17.24 -20.87 -41.65
N ASP A 78 -16.57 -20.38 -42.67
CA ASP A 78 -17.21 -19.78 -43.83
C ASP A 78 -16.93 -20.78 -44.98
N PRO A 79 -17.97 -21.38 -45.60
CA PRO A 79 -17.83 -22.48 -46.56
C PRO A 79 -17.16 -22.08 -47.88
#